data_AF-A0A3D5PJ89-F1
#
_entry.id   AF-A0A3D5PJ89-F1
#
_cell.length_a   1.000
_cell.length_b   1.000
_cell.length_c   1.000
_cell.angle_alpha   90.00
_cell.angle_beta   90.00
_cell.angle_gamma   90.00
#
_symmetry.space_group_name_H-M   'P 1'
#
loop_
_entity.id
_entity.type
_entity.pdbx_description
1 polymer ?
#
loop_
_entity_poly.entity_id
_entity_poly.type
_entity_poly.pdbx_seq_one_letter_code
_entity_poly.pdbx_strand_id
1 'polypeptide(L)'
;QIGGWGAWEGRDGNPCIFSGFHGETYNTPAEISEARNGLYIDKMALNTAPGGEGEYNGGRGLVLEYRIRTQSGFLTAGYTRSVVKPWPLNGGSEGSGNFIEVDKAAGEREHYAFVSGLDLTTDDVVRVITSSGAGFGDPKKRAPETVALDIKNGFVTPERAREIHGFGE
;
A
#
# COMPACT_ATOMS: atom_id res chain seq x y z
N GLN A 1 -7.94 6.83 2.83
CA GLN A 1 -6.49 6.84 2.56
C GLN A 1 -6.24 6.80 1.06
N ILE A 2 -5.10 7.32 0.59
CA ILE A 2 -4.62 7.09 -0.79
C ILE A 2 -4.27 5.62 -1.01
N GLY A 3 -4.50 5.11 -2.20
CA GLY A 3 -4.25 3.70 -2.53
C GLY A 3 -3.92 3.49 -3.99
N GLY A 4 -3.68 2.23 -4.33
CA GLY A 4 -3.44 1.79 -5.69
C GLY A 4 -4.71 1.63 -6.51
N TRP A 5 -4.74 2.16 -7.71
CA TRP A 5 -5.83 1.91 -8.67
C TRP A 5 -5.58 0.64 -9.48
N GLY A 6 -6.64 -0.03 -9.93
CA GLY A 6 -6.51 -1.15 -10.85
C GLY A 6 -5.89 -0.74 -12.19
N ALA A 7 -5.15 -1.65 -12.80
CA ALA A 7 -4.68 -1.49 -14.17
C ALA A 7 -5.84 -1.59 -15.18
N TRP A 8 -5.61 -1.14 -16.40
CA TRP A 8 -6.52 -1.34 -17.52
C TRP A 8 -5.74 -1.64 -18.80
N GLU A 9 -6.47 -1.96 -19.87
CA GLU A 9 -5.86 -2.22 -21.17
C GLU A 9 -5.03 -1.03 -21.64
N GLY A 10 -3.73 -1.25 -21.80
CA GLY A 10 -2.78 -0.25 -22.28
C GLY A 10 -2.11 0.59 -21.19
N ARG A 11 -2.43 0.43 -19.89
CA ARG A 11 -1.78 1.23 -18.84
C ARG A 11 -1.82 0.64 -17.43
N ASP A 12 -0.70 0.81 -16.73
CA ASP A 12 -0.58 0.54 -15.29
C ASP A 12 -1.52 1.44 -14.47
N GLY A 13 -2.00 0.91 -13.35
CA GLY A 13 -2.83 1.66 -12.41
C GLY A 13 -2.07 2.81 -11.75
N ASN A 14 -2.77 3.90 -11.43
CA ASN A 14 -2.15 5.03 -10.74
C ASN A 14 -1.79 4.66 -9.28
N PRO A 15 -0.54 4.88 -8.85
CA PRO A 15 -0.13 4.64 -7.47
C PRO A 15 -0.54 5.80 -6.55
N CYS A 16 -0.92 5.48 -5.31
CA CYS A 16 -1.16 6.46 -4.23
C CYS A 16 -2.10 7.62 -4.59
N ILE A 17 -3.23 7.34 -5.24
CA ILE A 17 -4.25 8.34 -5.59
C ILE A 17 -5.53 8.12 -4.78
N PHE A 18 -6.24 9.19 -4.44
CA PHE A 18 -7.58 9.11 -3.86
C PHE A 18 -8.58 8.55 -4.86
N SER A 19 -9.61 7.85 -4.38
CA SER A 19 -10.72 7.50 -5.26
C SER A 19 -11.46 8.78 -5.67
N GLY A 20 -12.01 8.82 -6.89
CA GLY A 20 -12.79 9.96 -7.38
C GLY A 20 -14.05 10.26 -6.55
N PHE A 21 -14.44 9.34 -5.65
CA PHE A 21 -15.59 9.50 -4.75
C PHE A 21 -15.21 10.05 -3.37
N HIS A 22 -13.92 10.30 -3.10
CA HIS A 22 -13.47 10.87 -1.82
C HIS A 22 -13.67 12.40 -1.73
N GLY A 23 -14.19 13.04 -2.79
CA GLY A 23 -14.35 14.49 -2.86
C GLY A 23 -13.01 15.22 -2.77
N GLU A 24 -13.02 16.42 -2.17
CA GLU A 24 -11.84 17.27 -1.98
C GLU A 24 -10.97 16.76 -0.81
N THR A 25 -10.33 15.61 -1.00
CA THR A 25 -9.35 15.08 -0.04
C THR A 25 -7.93 15.41 -0.51
N TYR A 26 -7.15 16.07 0.33
CA TYR A 26 -5.76 16.41 0.07
C TYR A 26 -4.81 15.36 0.64
N ASN A 27 -3.70 15.12 -0.05
CA ASN A 27 -2.59 14.36 0.51
C ASN A 27 -1.79 15.31 1.40
N THR A 28 -2.10 15.32 2.70
CA THR A 28 -1.49 16.23 3.67
C THR A 28 0.03 15.98 3.76
N PRO A 29 0.88 17.02 3.59
CA PRO A 29 2.31 16.89 3.78
C PRO A 29 2.66 16.39 5.18
N ALA A 30 3.75 15.61 5.28
CA ALA A 30 4.14 15.01 6.56
C ALA A 30 4.34 16.06 7.66
N GLU A 31 5.07 17.13 7.34
CA GLU A 31 5.36 18.26 8.25
C GLU A 31 4.10 18.87 8.86
N ILE A 32 3.04 19.03 8.06
CA ILE A 32 1.75 19.57 8.52
C ILE A 32 1.04 18.57 9.43
N SER A 33 1.11 17.28 9.12
CA SER A 33 0.52 16.24 9.98
C SER A 33 1.23 16.19 11.34
N GLU A 34 2.56 16.21 11.35
CA GLU A 34 3.36 16.18 12.58
C GLU A 34 3.13 17.41 13.46
N ALA A 35 3.02 18.59 12.84
CA ALA A 35 2.77 19.85 13.54
C ALA A 35 1.38 19.92 14.19
N ARG A 36 0.38 19.24 13.61
CA ARG A 36 -1.03 19.39 14.02
C ARG A 36 -1.59 18.21 14.83
N ASN A 37 -1.04 17.00 14.65
CA ASN A 37 -1.70 15.78 15.13
C ASN A 37 -0.95 15.07 16.28
N GLY A 38 0.13 15.63 16.82
CA GLY A 38 0.82 15.04 17.98
C GLY A 38 1.43 13.67 17.69
N LEU A 39 1.92 13.46 16.47
CA LEU A 39 2.58 12.25 16.00
C LEU A 39 3.84 12.61 15.19
N TYR A 40 4.70 11.64 14.93
CA TYR A 40 5.74 11.70 13.90
C TYR A 40 5.36 10.79 12.73
N ILE A 41 5.81 11.13 11.54
CA ILE A 41 5.73 10.25 10.37
C ILE A 41 7.10 9.64 10.14
N ASP A 42 7.28 8.43 10.64
CA ASP A 42 8.54 7.70 10.50
C ASP A 42 8.79 7.26 9.05
N LYS A 43 7.70 6.98 8.31
CA LYS A 43 7.75 6.47 6.95
C LYS A 43 6.52 6.87 6.15
N MET A 44 6.76 7.31 4.92
CA MET A 44 5.74 7.42 3.87
C MET A 44 6.35 6.90 2.57
N ALA A 45 6.00 5.67 2.19
CA ALA A 45 6.62 4.99 1.05
C ALA A 45 5.60 4.18 0.25
N LEU A 46 5.92 3.87 -1.02
CA LEU A 46 5.10 2.95 -1.79
C LEU A 46 5.08 1.56 -1.15
N ASN A 47 3.91 0.92 -1.16
CA ASN A 47 3.78 -0.48 -0.81
C ASN A 47 4.29 -1.35 -1.97
N THR A 48 5.44 -1.98 -1.76
CA THR A 48 6.10 -2.87 -2.72
C THR A 48 5.83 -4.35 -2.48
N ALA A 49 4.88 -4.68 -1.59
CA ALA A 49 4.45 -6.06 -1.40
C ALA A 49 3.87 -6.66 -2.70
N PRO A 50 3.98 -7.99 -2.89
CA PRO A 50 3.40 -8.68 -4.04
C PRO A 50 1.88 -8.46 -4.17
N GLY A 51 1.37 -8.58 -5.39
CA GLY A 51 -0.04 -8.42 -5.74
C GLY A 51 -0.27 -7.30 -6.74
N GLY A 52 -1.19 -7.56 -7.68
CA GLY A 52 -1.55 -6.64 -8.74
C GLY A 52 -0.71 -6.78 -10.01
N GLU A 53 0.07 -7.84 -10.14
CA GLU A 53 0.93 -8.04 -11.31
C GLU A 53 0.11 -8.43 -12.55
N GLY A 54 0.46 -7.86 -13.70
CA GLY A 54 -0.19 -8.11 -14.98
C GLY A 54 0.70 -7.71 -16.15
N GLU A 55 0.20 -7.82 -17.38
CA GLU A 55 0.78 -7.11 -18.53
C GLU A 55 0.90 -5.62 -18.17
N TYR A 56 -0.18 -5.10 -17.58
CA TYR A 56 -0.22 -3.83 -16.87
C TYR A 56 -0.44 -4.08 -15.37
N ASN A 57 0.44 -3.50 -14.56
CA ASN A 57 0.44 -3.66 -13.12
C ASN A 57 -0.57 -2.72 -12.47
N GLY A 58 -1.27 -3.21 -11.45
CA GLY A 58 -2.05 -2.37 -10.57
C GLY A 58 -1.16 -1.32 -9.89
N GLY A 59 -1.72 -0.14 -9.68
CA GLY A 59 -1.06 0.94 -8.98
C GLY A 59 -0.71 0.52 -7.56
N ARG A 60 0.42 1.02 -7.05
CA ARG A 60 0.89 0.68 -5.70
C ARG A 60 0.13 1.46 -4.64
N GLY A 61 -0.11 0.81 -3.50
CA GLY A 61 -0.56 1.47 -2.30
C GLY A 61 0.58 2.16 -1.55
N LEU A 62 0.34 2.46 -0.28
CA LEU A 62 1.22 3.21 0.60
C LEU A 62 1.49 2.41 1.88
N VAL A 63 2.72 2.52 2.39
CA VAL A 63 3.09 2.21 3.77
C VAL A 63 3.29 3.54 4.49
N LEU A 64 2.48 3.80 5.51
CA LEU A 64 2.52 5.03 6.30
C LEU A 64 2.65 4.67 7.78
N GLU A 65 3.72 5.10 8.42
CA GLU A 65 4.02 4.80 9.82
C GLU A 65 3.87 6.06 10.66
N TYR A 66 2.90 6.04 11.58
CA TYR A 66 2.66 7.11 12.54
C TYR A 66 3.20 6.70 13.91
N ARG A 67 4.22 7.39 14.41
CA ARG A 67 4.73 7.21 15.77
C ARG A 67 4.03 8.17 16.73
N ILE A 68 3.46 7.62 17.80
CA ILE A 68 2.67 8.39 18.76
C ILE A 68 3.58 9.16 19.72
N ARG A 69 3.25 10.44 20.00
CA ARG A 69 4.03 11.32 20.90
C ARG A 69 3.36 11.59 22.26
N THR A 70 2.15 11.08 22.46
CA THR A 70 1.36 11.29 23.69
C THR A 70 1.28 10.01 24.51
N GLN A 71 1.11 10.13 25.82
CA GLN A 71 0.93 8.99 26.73
C GLN A 71 -0.50 8.44 26.74
N SER A 72 -1.47 9.22 26.23
CA SER A 72 -2.88 8.87 26.22
C SER A 72 -3.47 9.20 24.85
N GLY A 73 -3.36 8.26 23.91
CA GLY A 73 -3.99 8.30 22.60
C GLY A 73 -4.88 7.08 22.38
N PHE A 74 -5.68 7.11 21.31
CA PHE A 74 -6.42 5.94 20.88
C PHE A 74 -6.52 5.88 19.35
N LEU A 75 -6.70 4.68 18.81
CA LEU A 75 -6.92 4.43 17.40
C LEU A 75 -8.32 3.83 17.17
N THR A 76 -9.04 4.46 16.25
CA THR A 76 -10.21 3.88 15.59
C THR A 76 -9.96 3.91 14.10
N ALA A 77 -10.06 2.75 13.45
CA ALA A 77 -9.83 2.64 12.02
C ALA A 77 -10.56 1.45 11.42
N GLY A 78 -10.91 1.59 10.14
CA GLY A 78 -11.58 0.55 9.36
C GLY A 78 -11.07 0.53 7.93
N TYR A 79 -10.51 -0.59 7.52
CA TYR A 79 -9.99 -0.84 6.18
C TYR A 79 -10.73 -2.01 5.54
N THR A 80 -11.54 -1.69 4.53
CA THR A 80 -12.15 -2.68 3.65
C THR A 80 -11.13 -3.22 2.66
N ARG A 81 -11.46 -4.29 1.94
CA ARG A 81 -10.53 -5.00 1.02
C ARG A 81 -9.32 -5.62 1.73
N SER A 82 -9.44 -5.92 3.02
CA SER A 82 -8.44 -6.69 3.76
C SER A 82 -8.48 -8.19 3.43
N VAL A 83 -9.70 -8.75 3.29
CA VAL A 83 -9.92 -10.16 2.94
C VAL A 83 -10.31 -10.32 1.47
N VAL A 84 -11.37 -9.64 1.03
CA VAL A 84 -11.80 -9.64 -0.39
C VAL A 84 -11.04 -8.55 -1.13
N LYS A 85 -9.89 -8.91 -1.71
CA LYS A 85 -8.94 -7.96 -2.31
C LYS A 85 -9.42 -7.46 -3.68
N PRO A 86 -8.73 -6.49 -4.31
CA PRO A 86 -9.03 -6.06 -5.66
C PRO A 86 -8.91 -7.23 -6.66
N TRP A 87 -9.96 -7.46 -7.46
CA TRP A 87 -9.99 -8.56 -8.42
C TRP A 87 -9.24 -8.20 -9.72
N PRO A 88 -8.58 -9.16 -10.37
CA PRO A 88 -7.88 -8.94 -11.63
C PRO A 88 -8.80 -9.00 -12.85
N LEU A 89 -8.26 -8.60 -14.00
CA LEU A 89 -8.90 -8.74 -15.32
C LEU A 89 -7.96 -9.42 -16.32
N ASN A 90 -8.53 -10.18 -17.26
CA ASN A 90 -7.86 -10.77 -18.42
C ASN A 90 -6.56 -11.56 -18.11
N GLY A 91 -6.52 -12.26 -16.98
CA GLY A 91 -5.37 -13.08 -16.57
C GLY A 91 -4.32 -12.36 -15.71
N GLY A 92 -4.61 -11.15 -15.25
CA GLY A 92 -3.80 -10.47 -14.23
C GLY A 92 -3.92 -11.11 -12.85
N SER A 93 -3.15 -10.59 -11.89
CA SER A 93 -3.09 -11.06 -10.50
C SER A 93 -3.93 -10.19 -9.57
N GLU A 94 -4.50 -10.82 -8.53
CA GLU A 94 -5.20 -10.16 -7.44
C GLU A 94 -4.31 -9.07 -6.81
N GLY A 95 -4.90 -7.92 -6.47
CA GLY A 95 -4.21 -6.86 -5.72
C GLY A 95 -3.88 -7.26 -4.29
N SER A 96 -3.13 -6.43 -3.56
CA SER A 96 -2.84 -6.68 -2.15
C SER A 96 -4.00 -6.26 -1.22
N GLY A 97 -3.93 -6.62 0.06
CA GLY A 97 -4.93 -6.25 1.06
C GLY A 97 -4.65 -4.87 1.70
N ASN A 98 -5.69 -4.22 2.23
CA ASN A 98 -5.54 -3.12 3.18
C ASN A 98 -5.53 -3.65 4.62
N PHE A 99 -4.69 -3.10 5.49
CA PHE A 99 -4.69 -3.42 6.91
C PHE A 99 -3.89 -2.39 7.70
N ILE A 100 -3.99 -2.50 9.03
CA ILE A 100 -3.16 -1.77 9.97
C ILE A 100 -2.36 -2.78 10.77
N GLU A 101 -1.09 -2.47 11.00
CA GLU A 101 -0.30 -3.08 12.05
C GLU A 101 -0.01 -2.04 13.12
N VAL A 102 -0.03 -2.45 14.38
CA VAL A 102 0.37 -1.60 15.51
C VAL A 102 1.54 -2.27 16.19
N ASP A 103 2.70 -1.64 16.09
CA ASP A 103 3.89 -2.00 16.86
C ASP A 103 3.83 -1.27 18.20
N LYS A 104 3.51 -2.00 19.27
CA LYS A 104 3.48 -1.46 20.63
C LYS A 104 4.91 -1.25 21.13
N ALA A 105 5.14 -0.15 21.86
CA ALA A 105 6.43 0.12 22.50
C ALA A 105 6.88 -0.99 23.46
N ALA A 106 5.92 -1.75 24.01
CA ALA A 106 6.17 -2.93 24.85
C ALA A 106 6.67 -4.17 24.06
N GLY A 107 6.75 -4.11 22.73
CA GLY A 107 7.28 -5.17 21.86
C GLY A 107 6.23 -6.09 21.25
N GLU A 108 4.94 -5.85 21.49
CA GLU A 108 3.85 -6.59 20.85
C GLU A 108 3.54 -6.00 19.46
N ARG A 109 3.23 -6.86 18.49
CA ARG A 109 2.70 -6.44 17.18
C ARG A 109 1.29 -6.98 17.00
N GLU A 110 0.37 -6.06 16.74
CA GLU A 110 -1.03 -6.37 16.53
C GLU A 110 -1.44 -6.08 15.07
N HIS A 111 -2.39 -6.81 14.52
CA HIS A 111 -2.84 -6.67 13.13
C HIS A 111 -4.37 -6.54 13.05
N TYR A 112 -4.84 -5.50 12.36
CA TYR A 112 -6.25 -5.13 12.31
C TYR A 112 -6.73 -4.79 10.89
N ALA A 113 -7.92 -5.27 10.55
CA ALA A 113 -8.73 -4.70 9.47
C ALA A 113 -9.67 -3.61 10.01
N PHE A 114 -10.26 -3.86 11.18
CA PHE A 114 -11.13 -2.93 11.91
C PHE A 114 -10.74 -2.95 13.38
N VAL A 115 -10.66 -1.77 13.97
CA VAL A 115 -10.37 -1.59 15.40
C VAL A 115 -11.01 -0.28 15.87
N SER A 116 -11.49 -0.26 17.10
CA SER A 116 -12.11 0.93 17.69
C SER A 116 -11.64 1.12 19.11
N GLY A 117 -11.16 2.31 19.43
CA GLY A 117 -10.70 2.67 20.77
C GLY A 117 -9.49 1.85 21.25
N LEU A 118 -8.60 1.43 20.36
CA LEU A 118 -7.36 0.78 20.76
C LEU A 118 -6.45 1.81 21.44
N ASP A 119 -6.11 1.57 22.70
CA ASP A 119 -5.23 2.47 23.45
C ASP A 119 -3.83 2.52 22.84
N LEU A 120 -3.30 3.73 22.74
CA LEU A 120 -1.97 4.01 22.24
C LEU A 120 -1.20 4.89 23.23
N THR A 121 0.07 4.57 23.41
CA THR A 121 1.00 5.33 24.22
C THR A 121 2.19 5.80 23.39
N THR A 122 3.08 6.57 24.00
CA THR A 122 4.25 7.13 23.34
C THR A 122 5.12 6.02 22.76
N ASP A 123 5.65 6.27 21.56
CA ASP A 123 6.47 5.34 20.77
C ASP A 123 5.75 4.11 20.21
N ASP A 124 4.45 3.93 20.44
CA ASP A 124 3.66 3.02 19.62
C ASP A 124 3.69 3.50 18.16
N VAL A 125 3.81 2.57 17.21
CA VAL A 125 3.81 2.88 15.78
C VAL A 125 2.60 2.25 15.11
N VAL A 126 1.71 3.10 14.60
CA VAL A 126 0.57 2.70 13.77
C VAL A 126 1.02 2.69 12.31
N ARG A 127 1.19 1.49 11.74
CA ARG A 127 1.53 1.28 10.33
C ARG A 127 0.26 1.03 9.53
N VAL A 128 -0.12 1.99 8.71
CA VAL A 128 -1.19 1.85 7.73
C VAL A 128 -0.63 1.28 6.43
N ILE A 129 -1.17 0.15 5.98
CA ILE A 129 -0.84 -0.47 4.70
C ILE A 129 -2.05 -0.34 3.78
N THR A 130 -1.88 0.38 2.67
CA THR A 130 -2.89 0.41 1.61
C THR A 130 -2.56 -0.53 0.46
N SER A 131 -3.61 -1.04 -0.17
CA SER A 131 -3.57 -2.08 -1.18
C SER A 131 -2.96 -1.58 -2.48
N SER A 132 -2.25 -2.47 -3.17
CA SER A 132 -2.09 -2.35 -4.62
C SER A 132 -3.43 -2.61 -5.31
N GLY A 133 -3.66 -1.94 -6.43
CA GLY A 133 -4.72 -2.32 -7.36
C GLY A 133 -4.44 -3.68 -7.98
N ALA A 134 -5.44 -4.28 -8.63
CA ALA A 134 -5.24 -5.53 -9.35
C ALA A 134 -4.61 -5.32 -10.73
N GLY A 135 -3.96 -6.37 -11.23
CA GLY A 135 -3.33 -6.38 -12.55
C GLY A 135 -4.31 -6.64 -13.68
N PHE A 136 -3.90 -6.25 -14.89
CA PHE A 136 -4.61 -6.53 -16.14
C PHE A 136 -3.68 -7.29 -17.09
N GLY A 137 -4.20 -8.36 -17.71
CA GLY A 137 -3.45 -9.15 -18.69
C GLY A 137 -2.43 -10.09 -18.05
N ASP A 138 -1.92 -11.05 -18.84
CA ASP A 138 -0.91 -12.02 -18.39
C ASP A 138 0.40 -11.30 -18.01
N PRO A 139 0.90 -11.43 -16.77
CA PRO A 139 2.16 -10.83 -16.34
C PRO A 139 3.36 -11.13 -17.24
N LYS A 140 3.39 -12.30 -17.91
CA LYS A 140 4.47 -12.66 -18.84
C LYS A 140 4.50 -11.82 -20.13
N LYS A 141 3.42 -11.07 -20.40
CA LYS A 141 3.34 -10.14 -21.54
C LYS A 141 3.84 -8.74 -21.21
N ARG A 142 4.16 -8.45 -19.94
CA ARG A 142 4.70 -7.15 -19.54
C ARG A 142 6.00 -6.88 -20.30
N ALA A 143 6.10 -5.71 -20.90
CA ALA A 143 7.25 -5.34 -21.72
C ALA A 143 8.57 -5.43 -20.92
N PRO A 144 9.62 -6.12 -21.42
CA PRO A 144 10.87 -6.31 -20.69
C PRO A 144 11.53 -5.00 -20.22
N GLU A 145 11.47 -3.95 -21.03
CA GLU A 145 11.97 -2.63 -20.69
C GLU A 145 11.25 -2.01 -19.47
N THR A 146 9.95 -2.26 -19.35
CA THR A 146 9.15 -1.82 -18.20
C THR A 146 9.50 -2.63 -16.96
N VAL A 147 9.72 -3.95 -17.10
CA VAL A 147 10.18 -4.79 -15.97
C VAL A 147 11.56 -4.34 -15.48
N ALA A 148 12.48 -3.99 -16.39
CA ALA A 148 13.79 -3.46 -16.02
C ALA A 148 13.69 -2.13 -15.25
N LEU A 149 12.75 -1.26 -15.62
CA LEU A 149 12.47 -0.02 -14.90
C LEU A 149 11.85 -0.30 -13.52
N ASP A 150 10.94 -1.27 -13.41
CA ASP A 150 10.35 -1.66 -12.13
C ASP A 150 11.44 -2.17 -11.16
N ILE A 151 12.38 -2.99 -11.65
CA ILE A 151 13.53 -3.44 -10.84
C ILE A 151 14.40 -2.26 -10.43
N LYS A 152 14.77 -1.39 -11.39
CA LYS A 152 15.62 -0.21 -11.14
C LYS A 152 15.01 0.71 -10.08
N ASN A 153 13.69 0.85 -10.07
CA ASN A 153 12.96 1.70 -9.13
C ASN A 153 12.64 0.99 -7.80
N GLY A 154 13.05 -0.27 -7.62
CA GLY A 154 12.79 -1.05 -6.40
C GLY A 154 11.33 -1.46 -6.22
N PHE A 155 10.55 -1.45 -7.30
CA PHE A 155 9.14 -1.83 -7.30
C PHE A 155 8.95 -3.35 -7.25
N VAL A 156 9.89 -4.08 -7.83
CA VAL A 156 9.95 -5.55 -7.81
C VAL A 156 11.40 -5.98 -7.66
N THR A 157 11.64 -7.09 -6.98
CA THR A 157 13.00 -7.65 -6.90
C THR A 157 13.35 -8.40 -8.20
N PRO A 158 14.64 -8.53 -8.57
CA PRO A 158 15.04 -9.34 -9.72
C PRO A 158 14.53 -10.79 -9.66
N GLU A 159 14.50 -11.38 -8.47
CA GLU A 159 14.03 -12.74 -8.22
C GLU A 159 12.55 -12.87 -8.56
N ARG A 160 11.74 -11.93 -8.08
CA ARG A 160 10.30 -11.93 -8.31
C ARG A 160 9.97 -11.57 -9.76
N ALA A 161 10.74 -10.68 -10.38
CA ALA A 161 10.59 -10.36 -11.79
C ALA A 161 10.84 -11.57 -12.70
N ARG A 162 11.84 -12.40 -12.39
CA ARG A 162 12.06 -13.70 -13.05
C ARG A 162 10.85 -14.61 -12.90
N GLU A 163 10.38 -14.78 -11.67
CA GLU A 163 9.27 -15.69 -11.36
C GLU A 163 7.95 -15.31 -12.05
N ILE A 164 7.58 -14.02 -12.01
CA ILE A 164 6.29 -13.55 -12.53
C ILE A 164 6.35 -13.28 -14.03
N HIS A 165 7.34 -12.51 -14.47
CA HIS A 165 7.40 -11.95 -15.82
C HIS A 165 8.25 -12.80 -16.77
N GLY A 166 8.97 -13.81 -16.27
CA GLY A 166 9.97 -14.54 -17.07
C GLY A 166 11.17 -13.67 -17.46
N PHE A 167 11.42 -12.59 -16.72
CA PHE A 167 12.41 -11.59 -17.12
C PHE A 167 13.84 -12.09 -16.94
N GLY A 168 14.60 -12.21 -18.03
CA GLY A 168 16.01 -12.63 -18.01
C GLY A 168 16.24 -14.13 -18.21
N GLU A 169 15.21 -14.89 -18.62
CA GLU A 169 15.40 -16.19 -19.30
C GLU A 169 15.80 -16.00 -20.77
#